data_AF-A0A1E7GT05-F1
#
_entry.id   AF-A0A1E7GT05-F1
#
_cell.length_a   1.000
_cell.length_b   1.000
_cell.length_c   1.000
_cell.angle_alpha   90.00
_cell.angle_beta   90.00
_cell.angle_gamma   90.00
#
_symmetry.space_group_name_H-M   'P 1'
#
loop_
_entity.id
_entity.type
_entity.pdbx_description
1 polymer ?
#
loop_
_entity_poly.entity_id
_entity_poly.type
_entity_poly.pdbx_seq_one_letter_code
_entity_poly.pdbx_strand_id
1 'polypeptide(L)'
;MFKAFFKSRQWFFWAYGGAVILLFALFIQVELTVKINEWYGGFYNILQKATEHEVSELWLEMEKFARIAFPYVLIATITSYFTRIYAFKWREAMTFSYVDKWQKVDEEVEGASQRIQEDIYRFARIFESLGLQVIRAIMTLLAFLPILWGLSSGVDIDFIKDIPGSLVWVALIVSLGGLIISWFVGIKLPGLEYNNQKVEAAFRKELVYAEDDKINYGKTETLVELFIGLKFNYNRLFLHYGYFDIWVNFFEQLMIIVPYLIMGPGLFTGLITLGVLVQVSNAFSKVRESFSIFIANWTTITELRSIHKRLREFESNIGY
;
A
#
# COMPACT_ATOMS: atom_id res chain seq x y z
N MET A 1 -4.81 -19.42 -13.22
CA MET A 1 -4.41 -18.09 -12.71
C MET A 1 -3.15 -17.58 -13.40
N PHE A 2 -1.95 -17.71 -12.83
CA PHE A 2 -0.72 -17.12 -13.40
C PHE A 2 -0.31 -17.71 -14.76
N LYS A 3 -0.54 -19.01 -14.96
CA LYS A 3 -0.19 -19.70 -16.22
C LYS A 3 -0.89 -19.06 -17.43
N ALA A 4 -2.14 -18.63 -17.28
CA ALA A 4 -2.95 -18.06 -18.37
C ALA A 4 -2.29 -16.81 -19.00
N PHE A 5 -1.64 -15.99 -18.16
CA PHE A 5 -1.03 -14.74 -18.59
C PHE A 5 0.48 -14.87 -18.84
N PHE A 6 1.23 -15.45 -17.91
CA PHE A 6 2.70 -15.51 -18.00
C PHE A 6 3.24 -16.67 -18.85
N LYS A 7 2.49 -17.78 -19.00
CA LYS A 7 2.96 -18.94 -19.79
C LYS A 7 2.37 -19.01 -21.19
N SER A 8 1.42 -18.14 -21.54
CA SER A 8 0.80 -18.14 -22.86
C SER A 8 1.62 -17.32 -23.87
N ARG A 9 1.89 -17.89 -25.04
CA ARG A 9 2.63 -17.20 -26.11
C ARG A 9 1.94 -15.92 -26.59
N GLN A 10 0.60 -15.92 -26.63
CA GLN A 10 -0.18 -14.76 -27.07
C GLN A 10 -0.03 -13.54 -26.13
N TRP A 11 0.19 -13.80 -24.84
CA TRP A 11 0.25 -12.77 -23.79
C TRP A 11 1.68 -12.39 -23.42
N PHE A 12 2.69 -13.03 -24.01
CA PHE A 12 4.10 -12.88 -23.63
C PHE A 12 4.56 -11.42 -23.56
N PHE A 13 4.30 -10.63 -24.61
CA PHE A 13 4.69 -9.22 -24.65
C PHE A 13 3.96 -8.37 -23.60
N TRP A 14 2.69 -8.65 -23.36
CA TRP A 14 1.94 -7.96 -22.31
C TRP A 14 2.46 -8.34 -20.93
N ALA A 15 2.64 -9.63 -20.65
CA ALA A 15 3.06 -10.12 -19.34
C ALA A 15 4.48 -9.65 -18.97
N TYR A 16 5.47 -9.90 -19.83
CA TYR A 16 6.86 -9.56 -19.50
C TYR A 16 7.24 -8.15 -19.93
N GLY A 17 6.87 -7.74 -21.14
CA GLY A 17 7.14 -6.39 -21.62
C GLY A 17 6.40 -5.33 -20.82
N GLY A 18 5.11 -5.57 -20.51
CA GLY A 18 4.34 -4.67 -19.64
C GLY A 18 4.89 -4.61 -18.22
N ALA A 19 5.32 -5.74 -17.64
CA ALA A 19 5.97 -5.73 -16.33
C ALA A 19 7.28 -4.93 -16.35
N VAL A 20 8.13 -5.09 -17.37
CA VAL A 20 9.37 -4.31 -17.52
C VAL A 20 9.09 -2.81 -17.63
N ILE A 21 8.09 -2.42 -18.42
CA ILE A 21 7.66 -1.01 -18.53
C ILE A 21 7.24 -0.46 -17.17
N LEU A 22 6.42 -1.20 -16.42
CA LEU A 22 6.00 -0.81 -15.07
C LEU A 22 7.18 -0.68 -14.11
N LEU A 23 8.09 -1.66 -14.09
CA LEU A 23 9.28 -1.64 -13.25
C LEU A 23 10.18 -0.44 -13.57
N PHE A 24 10.37 -0.14 -14.85
CA PHE A 24 11.16 1.01 -15.29
C PHE A 24 10.49 2.33 -14.91
N ALA A 25 9.18 2.43 -15.05
CA ALA A 25 8.43 3.61 -14.64
C ALA A 25 8.43 3.81 -13.12
N LEU A 26 8.39 2.73 -12.32
CA LEU A 26 8.56 2.79 -10.87
C LEU A 26 9.97 3.26 -10.49
N PHE A 27 10.99 2.75 -11.17
CA PHE A 27 12.38 3.19 -10.97
C PHE A 27 12.53 4.69 -11.21
N ILE A 28 12.02 5.21 -12.34
CA ILE A 28 12.04 6.66 -12.64
C ILE A 28 11.32 7.46 -11.53
N GLN A 29 10.18 6.98 -11.05
CA GLN A 29 9.45 7.69 -9.99
C GLN A 29 10.22 7.73 -8.66
N VAL A 30 10.91 6.65 -8.30
CA VAL A 30 11.75 6.62 -7.09
C VAL A 30 12.93 7.58 -7.26
N GLU A 31 13.60 7.57 -8.41
CA GLU A 31 14.69 8.49 -8.72
C GLU A 31 14.25 9.97 -8.67
N LEU A 32 13.06 10.29 -9.20
CA LEU A 32 12.49 11.63 -9.09
C LEU A 32 12.16 11.99 -7.64
N THR A 33 11.77 11.01 -6.82
CA THR A 33 11.54 11.22 -5.38
C THR A 33 12.86 11.51 -4.64
N VAL A 34 13.95 10.86 -5.02
CA VAL A 34 15.31 11.17 -4.53
C VAL A 34 15.69 12.60 -4.90
N LYS A 35 15.47 13.02 -6.14
CA LYS A 35 15.75 14.39 -6.59
C LYS A 35 14.90 15.44 -5.86
N ILE A 36 13.65 15.13 -5.53
CA ILE A 36 12.83 15.99 -4.68
C ILE A 36 13.44 16.10 -3.28
N ASN A 37 13.96 15.00 -2.73
CA ASN A 37 14.67 15.04 -1.45
C ASN A 37 15.93 15.90 -1.52
N GLU A 38 16.76 15.73 -2.55
CA GLU A 38 17.93 16.58 -2.79
C GLU A 38 17.55 18.07 -2.88
N TRP A 39 16.47 18.37 -3.62
CA TRP A 39 15.92 19.72 -3.74
C TRP A 39 15.50 20.32 -2.40
N TYR A 40 14.89 19.55 -1.49
CA TYR A 40 14.57 20.05 -0.14
C TYR A 40 15.82 20.59 0.57
N GLY A 41 16.97 19.95 0.40
CA GLY A 41 18.22 20.43 0.99
C GLY A 41 18.58 21.83 0.51
N GLY A 42 18.66 22.01 -0.80
CA GLY A 42 18.99 23.31 -1.41
C GLY A 42 17.98 24.39 -1.05
N PHE A 43 16.69 24.07 -1.19
CA PHE A 43 15.60 25.00 -0.92
C PHE A 43 15.59 25.51 0.53
N TYR A 44 15.67 24.61 1.51
CA TYR A 44 15.62 25.01 2.92
C TYR A 44 16.92 25.65 3.40
N ASN A 45 18.06 25.41 2.75
CA ASN A 45 19.30 26.15 3.02
C ASN A 45 19.15 27.63 2.64
N ILE A 46 18.54 27.92 1.49
CA ILE A 46 18.23 29.31 1.09
C ILE A 46 17.29 29.95 2.11
N LEU A 47 16.21 29.25 2.50
CA LEU A 47 15.24 29.77 3.47
C LEU A 47 15.86 30.05 4.84
N GLN A 48 16.78 29.20 5.31
CA GLN A 48 17.49 29.41 6.58
C GLN A 48 18.23 30.74 6.62
N LYS A 49 18.76 31.19 5.47
CA LYS A 49 19.54 32.42 5.32
C LYS A 49 18.88 33.40 4.36
N ALA A 50 17.54 33.47 4.37
CA ALA A 50 16.78 34.23 3.36
C ALA A 50 17.19 35.71 3.24
N THR A 51 17.69 36.33 4.31
CA THR A 51 18.19 37.72 4.29
C THR A 51 19.54 37.89 3.59
N GLU A 52 20.29 36.81 3.40
CA GLU A 52 21.59 36.76 2.70
C GLU A 52 21.42 36.36 1.22
N HIS A 53 20.22 35.98 0.79
CA HIS A 53 19.91 35.51 -0.55
C HIS A 53 18.97 36.45 -1.30
N GLU A 54 19.06 36.45 -2.64
CA GLU A 54 18.12 37.18 -3.46
C GLU A 54 16.82 36.40 -3.69
N VAL A 55 15.70 37.11 -3.82
CA VAL A 55 14.40 36.51 -4.18
C VAL A 55 14.46 35.80 -5.54
N SER A 56 15.38 36.19 -6.42
CA SER A 56 15.65 35.51 -7.70
C SER A 56 16.06 34.04 -7.49
N GLU A 57 16.87 33.74 -6.47
CA GLU A 57 17.32 32.39 -6.13
C GLU A 57 16.16 31.50 -5.66
N LEU A 58 15.19 32.06 -4.94
CA LEU A 58 13.95 31.37 -4.57
C LEU A 58 13.18 30.89 -5.81
N TRP A 59 13.01 31.77 -6.80
CA TRP A 59 12.31 31.43 -8.04
C TRP A 59 13.07 30.39 -8.88
N LEU A 60 14.40 30.43 -8.88
CA LEU A 60 15.22 29.41 -9.51
C LEU A 60 15.03 28.03 -8.84
N GLU A 61 14.94 27.98 -7.51
CA GLU A 61 14.61 26.72 -6.81
C GLU A 61 13.18 26.26 -7.12
N MET A 62 12.20 27.16 -7.20
CA MET A 62 10.84 26.81 -7.62
C MET A 62 10.80 26.24 -9.05
N GLU A 63 11.61 26.80 -9.95
CA GLU A 63 11.74 26.28 -11.31
C GLU A 63 12.40 24.88 -11.32
N LYS A 64 13.48 24.67 -10.55
CA LYS A 64 14.10 23.35 -10.39
C LYS A 64 13.09 22.32 -9.86
N PHE A 65 12.30 22.70 -8.86
CA PHE A 65 11.23 21.85 -8.33
C PHE A 65 10.23 21.49 -9.43
N ALA A 66 9.73 22.46 -10.19
CA ALA A 66 8.77 22.25 -11.27
C ALA A 66 9.33 21.28 -12.34
N ARG A 67 10.61 21.41 -12.69
CA ARG A 67 11.30 20.51 -13.64
C ARG A 67 11.40 19.06 -13.15
N ILE A 68 11.27 18.80 -11.85
CA ILE A 68 11.24 17.44 -11.27
C ILE A 68 9.79 16.97 -11.07
N ALA A 69 8.95 17.84 -10.52
CA ALA A 69 7.56 17.54 -10.15
C ALA A 69 6.67 17.27 -11.35
N PHE A 70 6.77 18.05 -12.44
CA PHE A 70 5.94 17.83 -13.63
C PHE A 70 6.22 16.48 -14.31
N PRO A 71 7.49 16.08 -14.57
CA PRO A 71 7.79 14.73 -15.02
C PRO A 71 7.31 13.64 -14.07
N TYR A 72 7.44 13.84 -12.75
CA TYR A 72 6.94 12.88 -11.76
C TYR A 72 5.43 12.66 -11.91
N VAL A 73 4.64 13.74 -11.96
CA VAL A 73 3.18 13.68 -12.13
C VAL A 73 2.79 13.01 -13.45
N LEU A 74 3.49 13.33 -14.54
CA LEU A 74 3.23 12.74 -15.85
C LEU A 74 3.50 11.23 -15.84
N ILE A 75 4.67 10.81 -15.36
CA ILE A 75 5.04 9.39 -15.27
C ILE A 75 4.12 8.63 -14.32
N ALA A 76 3.78 9.20 -13.15
CA ALA A 76 2.86 8.58 -12.20
C ALA A 76 1.46 8.36 -12.82
N THR A 77 0.95 9.36 -13.54
CA THR A 77 -0.35 9.28 -14.23
C THR A 77 -0.32 8.21 -15.33
N ILE A 78 0.72 8.21 -16.19
CA ILE A 78 0.88 7.21 -17.26
C ILE A 78 1.01 5.80 -16.65
N THR A 79 1.78 5.65 -15.58
CA THR A 79 1.96 4.37 -14.88
C THR A 79 0.62 3.86 -14.34
N SER A 80 -0.15 4.71 -13.67
CA SER A 80 -1.47 4.34 -13.13
C SER A 80 -2.44 3.92 -14.23
N TYR A 81 -2.44 4.63 -15.36
CA TYR A 81 -3.25 4.26 -16.53
C TYR A 81 -2.79 2.92 -17.12
N PHE A 82 -1.49 2.73 -17.34
CA PHE A 82 -0.94 1.51 -17.90
C PHE A 82 -1.17 0.30 -16.99
N THR A 83 -1.04 0.46 -15.67
CA THR A 83 -1.42 -0.52 -14.64
C THR A 83 -2.87 -1.00 -14.81
N ARG A 84 -3.83 -0.10 -15.04
CA ARG A 84 -5.24 -0.48 -15.28
C ARG A 84 -5.39 -1.31 -16.55
N ILE A 85 -4.71 -0.94 -17.63
CA ILE A 85 -4.71 -1.72 -18.88
C ILE A 85 -4.07 -3.09 -18.65
N TYR A 86 -2.93 -3.13 -17.99
CA TYR A 86 -2.20 -4.36 -17.71
C TYR A 86 -3.05 -5.34 -16.88
N ALA A 87 -3.71 -4.86 -15.83
CA ALA A 87 -4.65 -5.66 -15.04
C ALA A 87 -5.83 -6.16 -15.89
N PHE A 88 -6.34 -5.34 -16.83
CA PHE A 88 -7.40 -5.75 -17.74
C PHE A 88 -6.94 -6.80 -18.76
N LYS A 89 -5.71 -6.69 -19.30
CA LYS A 89 -5.13 -7.73 -20.18
C LYS A 89 -4.89 -9.04 -19.45
N TRP A 90 -4.50 -8.97 -18.18
CA TRP A 90 -4.42 -10.16 -17.35
C TRP A 90 -5.83 -10.77 -17.13
N ARG A 91 -6.84 -9.95 -16.82
CA ARG A 91 -8.23 -10.42 -16.75
C ARG A 91 -8.65 -11.13 -18.04
N GLU A 92 -8.43 -10.51 -19.19
CA GLU A 92 -8.77 -11.05 -20.52
C GLU A 92 -8.13 -12.44 -20.72
N ALA A 93 -6.84 -12.56 -20.41
CA ALA A 93 -6.12 -13.83 -20.50
C ALA A 93 -6.71 -14.93 -19.61
N MET A 94 -7.01 -14.60 -18.36
CA MET A 94 -7.58 -15.56 -17.41
C MET A 94 -9.01 -15.94 -17.78
N THR A 95 -9.86 -14.98 -18.14
CA THR A 95 -11.25 -15.20 -18.51
C THR A 95 -11.35 -16.18 -19.67
N PHE A 96 -10.69 -15.91 -20.80
CA PHE A 96 -10.81 -16.80 -21.97
C PHE A 96 -10.13 -18.15 -21.76
N SER A 97 -9.06 -18.21 -20.96
CA SER A 97 -8.46 -19.50 -20.60
C SER A 97 -9.36 -20.35 -19.70
N TYR A 98 -10.18 -19.72 -18.84
CA TYR A 98 -11.11 -20.42 -17.97
C TYR A 98 -12.39 -20.82 -18.71
N VAL A 99 -12.90 -19.95 -19.57
CA VAL A 99 -14.08 -20.24 -20.41
C VAL A 99 -13.83 -21.45 -21.30
N ASP A 100 -12.67 -21.55 -21.98
CA ASP A 100 -12.33 -22.70 -22.83
C ASP A 100 -12.33 -24.04 -22.07
N LYS A 101 -11.95 -24.02 -20.79
CA LYS A 101 -11.92 -25.21 -19.93
C LYS A 101 -13.29 -25.50 -19.33
N TRP A 102 -13.95 -24.49 -18.79
CA TRP A 102 -15.27 -24.59 -18.19
C TRP A 102 -16.33 -25.09 -19.19
N GLN A 103 -16.27 -24.67 -20.46
CA GLN A 103 -17.18 -25.17 -21.51
C GLN A 103 -17.03 -26.66 -21.82
N LYS A 104 -15.95 -27.31 -21.39
CA LYS A 104 -15.66 -28.74 -21.63
C LYS A 104 -16.01 -29.62 -20.44
N VAL A 105 -16.54 -29.03 -19.37
CA VAL A 105 -16.91 -29.73 -18.14
C VAL A 105 -18.41 -29.97 -18.19
N ASP A 106 -18.83 -31.24 -18.10
CA ASP A 106 -20.24 -31.62 -18.13
C ASP A 106 -20.96 -31.33 -16.80
N GLU A 107 -20.21 -31.24 -15.69
CA GLU A 107 -20.74 -30.95 -14.36
C GLU A 107 -21.02 -29.45 -14.17
N GLU A 108 -22.16 -29.15 -13.55
CA GLU A 108 -22.52 -27.79 -13.18
C GLU A 108 -21.66 -27.31 -12.02
N VAL A 109 -20.78 -26.34 -12.29
CA VAL A 109 -19.95 -25.71 -11.25
C VAL A 109 -20.68 -24.51 -10.67
N GLU A 110 -21.17 -24.64 -9.43
CA GLU A 110 -21.87 -23.57 -8.71
C GLU A 110 -21.03 -22.28 -8.67
N GLY A 111 -21.65 -21.16 -9.06
CA GLY A 111 -21.03 -19.84 -9.03
C GLY A 111 -19.96 -19.59 -10.10
N ALA A 112 -19.83 -20.46 -11.13
CA ALA A 112 -18.85 -20.29 -12.21
C ALA A 112 -18.90 -18.90 -12.87
N SER A 113 -20.10 -18.36 -13.11
CA SER A 113 -20.30 -17.03 -13.68
C SER A 113 -19.67 -15.94 -12.83
N GLN A 114 -19.87 -15.98 -11.51
CA GLN A 114 -19.26 -15.05 -10.56
C GLN A 114 -17.74 -15.20 -10.54
N ARG A 115 -17.22 -16.44 -10.56
CA ARG A 115 -15.77 -16.68 -10.58
C ARG A 115 -15.11 -16.07 -11.81
N ILE A 116 -15.67 -16.32 -12.99
CA ILE A 116 -15.13 -15.87 -14.28
C ILE A 116 -15.26 -14.34 -14.43
N GLN A 117 -16.39 -13.76 -14.00
CA GLN A 117 -16.68 -12.34 -14.22
C GLN A 117 -16.02 -11.43 -13.17
N GLU A 118 -16.16 -11.77 -11.89
CA GLU A 118 -15.81 -10.91 -10.75
C GLU A 118 -14.45 -11.27 -10.16
N ASP A 119 -14.28 -12.53 -9.74
CA ASP A 119 -13.10 -12.96 -8.97
C ASP A 119 -11.82 -12.85 -9.81
N ILE A 120 -11.84 -13.22 -11.09
CA ILE A 120 -10.69 -13.05 -12.00
C ILE A 120 -10.24 -11.59 -12.06
N TYR A 121 -11.19 -10.66 -12.21
CA TYR A 121 -10.86 -9.23 -12.33
C TYR A 121 -10.32 -8.67 -11.01
N ARG A 122 -11.00 -8.96 -9.90
CA ARG A 122 -10.54 -8.54 -8.57
C ARG A 122 -9.15 -9.10 -8.25
N PHE A 123 -8.90 -10.38 -8.56
CA PHE A 123 -7.60 -11.01 -8.39
C PHE A 123 -6.51 -10.26 -9.17
N ALA A 124 -6.70 -10.05 -10.47
CA ALA A 124 -5.71 -9.39 -11.32
C ALA A 124 -5.41 -7.96 -10.84
N ARG A 125 -6.45 -7.18 -10.49
CA ARG A 125 -6.31 -5.81 -10.03
C ARG A 125 -5.59 -5.72 -8.68
N ILE A 126 -6.00 -6.55 -7.71
CA ILE A 126 -5.43 -6.51 -6.36
C ILE A 126 -3.98 -7.01 -6.39
N PHE A 127 -3.72 -8.13 -7.07
CA PHE A 127 -2.39 -8.71 -7.14
C PHE A 127 -1.39 -7.74 -7.79
N GLU A 128 -1.76 -7.12 -8.91
CA GLU A 128 -0.91 -6.17 -9.61
C GLU A 128 -0.63 -4.92 -8.76
N SER A 129 -1.67 -4.33 -8.17
CA SER A 129 -1.52 -3.15 -7.31
C SER A 129 -0.63 -3.41 -6.10
N LEU A 130 -0.86 -4.52 -5.37
CA LEU A 130 -0.04 -4.89 -4.23
C LEU A 130 1.40 -5.19 -4.65
N GLY A 131 1.59 -5.90 -5.76
CA GLY A 131 2.91 -6.22 -6.31
C GLY A 131 3.71 -4.95 -6.63
N LEU A 132 3.12 -3.98 -7.32
CA LEU A 132 3.77 -2.71 -7.62
C LEU A 132 4.07 -1.88 -6.38
N GLN A 133 3.17 -1.86 -5.39
CA GLN A 133 3.42 -1.17 -4.12
C GLN A 133 4.62 -1.77 -3.38
N VAL A 134 4.70 -3.10 -3.27
CA VAL A 134 5.82 -3.79 -2.61
C VAL A 134 7.13 -3.52 -3.35
N ILE A 135 7.13 -3.61 -4.69
CA ILE A 135 8.33 -3.34 -5.49
C ILE A 135 8.79 -1.89 -5.32
N ARG A 136 7.85 -0.93 -5.36
CA ARG A 136 8.16 0.48 -5.10
C ARG A 136 8.74 0.69 -3.71
N ALA A 137 8.22 0.01 -2.68
CA ALA A 137 8.75 0.06 -1.32
C ALA A 137 10.21 -0.38 -1.28
N ILE A 138 10.52 -1.52 -1.90
CA ILE A 138 11.88 -2.06 -1.96
C ILE A 138 12.81 -1.09 -2.69
N MET A 139 12.40 -0.57 -3.85
CA MET A 139 13.18 0.43 -4.59
C MET A 139 13.40 1.71 -3.76
N THR A 140 12.37 2.16 -3.05
CA THR A 140 12.45 3.33 -2.15
C THR A 140 13.46 3.07 -1.03
N LEU A 141 13.42 1.92 -0.37
CA LEU A 141 14.40 1.55 0.66
C LEU A 141 15.82 1.51 0.09
N LEU A 142 16.02 0.87 -1.07
CA LEU A 142 17.33 0.81 -1.73
C LEU A 142 17.87 2.19 -2.10
N ALA A 143 16.99 3.15 -2.42
CA ALA A 143 17.37 4.52 -2.75
C ALA A 143 17.64 5.38 -1.50
N PHE A 144 16.81 5.27 -0.46
CA PHE A 144 16.84 6.18 0.69
C PHE A 144 17.73 5.72 1.84
N LEU A 145 18.00 4.41 2.00
CA LEU A 145 18.93 3.94 3.04
C LEU A 145 20.37 4.44 2.80
N PRO A 146 20.93 4.43 1.57
CA PRO A 146 22.24 5.04 1.30
C PRO A 146 22.27 6.55 1.57
N ILE A 147 21.17 7.27 1.28
CA ILE A 147 21.06 8.70 1.57
C ILE A 147 21.13 8.94 3.08
N LEU A 148 20.34 8.19 3.87
CA LEU A 148 20.41 8.26 5.34
C LEU A 148 21.79 7.90 5.87
N TRP A 149 22.46 6.91 5.25
CA TRP A 149 23.82 6.54 5.62
C TRP A 149 24.77 7.72 5.44
N GLY A 150 24.74 8.39 4.29
CA GLY A 150 25.55 9.57 4.01
C GLY A 150 25.26 10.74 4.95
N LEU A 151 23.99 10.99 5.26
CA LEU A 151 23.57 12.08 6.16
C LEU A 151 23.83 11.78 7.65
N SER A 152 24.22 10.55 8.01
CA SER A 152 24.48 10.16 9.40
C SER A 152 25.67 10.88 10.02
N SER A 153 26.59 11.44 9.21
CA SER A 153 27.69 12.28 9.72
C SER A 153 27.21 13.58 10.38
N GLY A 154 25.96 13.96 10.16
CA GLY A 154 25.33 15.13 10.77
C GLY A 154 24.72 14.89 12.16
N VAL A 155 24.82 13.67 12.71
CA VAL A 155 24.28 13.33 14.03
C VAL A 155 25.24 13.80 15.12
N ASP A 156 24.76 14.70 15.99
CA ASP A 156 25.54 15.30 17.07
C ASP A 156 25.03 14.83 18.45
N ILE A 157 24.87 13.52 18.61
CA ILE A 157 24.36 12.90 19.83
C ILE A 157 25.37 11.86 20.30
N ASP A 158 25.94 12.06 21.50
CA ASP A 158 27.09 11.29 22.01
C ASP A 158 26.94 9.77 21.93
N PHE A 159 25.74 9.22 22.15
CA PHE A 159 25.53 7.78 22.17
C PHE A 159 25.39 7.12 20.78
N ILE A 160 25.16 7.91 19.71
CA ILE A 160 24.96 7.41 18.33
C ILE A 160 25.82 8.08 17.26
N LYS A 161 26.48 9.21 17.56
CA LYS A 161 27.29 9.96 16.59
C LYS A 161 28.44 9.14 16.01
N ASP A 162 29.04 8.27 16.82
CA ASP A 162 30.19 7.43 16.42
C ASP A 162 29.76 6.14 15.70
N ILE A 163 28.46 5.90 15.54
CA ILE A 163 27.93 4.71 14.85
C ILE A 163 27.76 5.04 13.37
N PRO A 164 28.51 4.40 12.45
CA PRO A 164 28.34 4.60 11.02
C PRO A 164 26.92 4.22 10.58
N GLY A 165 26.28 5.13 9.84
CA GLY A 165 24.89 4.92 9.40
C GLY A 165 23.87 4.97 10.54
N SER A 166 24.14 5.67 11.65
CA SER A 166 23.24 5.78 12.80
C SER A 166 21.78 6.10 12.41
N LEU A 167 21.55 6.97 11.43
CA LEU A 167 20.20 7.30 10.95
C LEU A 167 19.49 6.10 10.31
N VAL A 168 20.24 5.24 9.60
CA VAL A 168 19.69 4.01 9.00
C VAL A 168 19.18 3.08 10.10
N TRP A 169 20.00 2.84 11.12
CA TRP A 169 19.64 1.95 12.22
C TRP A 169 18.42 2.48 12.98
N VAL A 170 18.38 3.77 13.27
CA VAL A 170 17.23 4.37 13.95
C VAL A 170 15.98 4.30 13.08
N ALA A 171 16.06 4.66 11.80
CA ALA A 171 14.92 4.58 10.89
C ALA A 171 14.36 3.15 10.79
N LEU A 172 15.24 2.13 10.69
CA LEU A 172 14.85 0.73 10.64
C LEU A 172 14.23 0.25 11.94
N ILE A 173 14.86 0.53 13.09
CA ILE A 173 14.37 0.08 14.40
C ILE A 173 12.99 0.67 14.70
N VAL A 174 12.80 1.98 14.51
CA VAL A 174 11.53 2.62 14.83
C VAL A 174 10.44 2.20 13.81
N SER A 175 10.79 2.05 12.52
CA SER A 175 9.81 1.63 11.50
C SER A 175 9.39 0.17 11.65
N LEU A 176 10.36 -0.73 11.87
CA LEU A 176 10.09 -2.14 12.10
C LEU A 176 9.38 -2.37 13.43
N GLY A 177 9.80 -1.65 14.49
CA GLY A 177 9.12 -1.67 15.79
C GLY A 177 7.67 -1.22 15.68
N GLY A 178 7.40 -0.12 14.95
CA GLY A 178 6.06 0.34 14.66
C GLY A 178 5.23 -0.69 13.89
N LEU A 179 5.81 -1.34 12.88
CA LEU A 179 5.16 -2.42 12.13
C LEU A 179 4.78 -3.59 13.06
N ILE A 180 5.70 -4.02 13.90
CA ILE A 180 5.48 -5.13 14.85
C ILE A 180 4.38 -4.78 15.85
N ILE A 181 4.42 -3.60 16.46
CA ILE A 181 3.38 -3.19 17.43
C ILE A 181 2.02 -3.08 16.72
N SER A 182 1.97 -2.46 15.55
CA SER A 182 0.74 -2.37 14.75
C SER A 182 0.15 -3.74 14.43
N TRP A 183 1.00 -4.73 14.11
CA TRP A 183 0.57 -6.10 13.91
C TRP A 183 -0.07 -6.69 15.17
N PHE A 184 0.55 -6.51 16.33
CA PHE A 184 0.00 -7.01 17.61
C PHE A 184 -1.31 -6.33 17.98
N VAL A 185 -1.40 -5.01 17.83
CA VAL A 185 -2.62 -4.23 18.13
C VAL A 185 -3.75 -4.63 17.18
N GLY A 186 -3.44 -4.85 15.89
CA GLY A 186 -4.41 -5.21 14.85
C GLY A 186 -4.75 -6.70 14.74
N ILE A 187 -4.11 -7.59 15.50
CA ILE A 187 -4.16 -9.05 15.27
C ILE A 187 -5.58 -9.65 15.30
N LYS A 188 -6.49 -9.04 16.05
CA LYS A 188 -7.89 -9.50 16.20
C LYS A 188 -8.84 -8.97 15.12
N LEU A 189 -8.52 -7.84 14.48
CA LEU A 189 -9.37 -7.19 13.47
C LEU A 189 -9.83 -8.16 12.36
N PRO A 190 -8.97 -8.96 11.71
CA PRO A 190 -9.41 -9.88 10.67
C PRO A 190 -10.42 -10.94 11.15
N GLY A 191 -10.26 -11.43 12.39
CA GLY A 191 -11.23 -12.37 12.97
C GLY A 191 -12.58 -11.72 13.23
N LEU A 192 -12.58 -10.46 13.66
CA LEU A 192 -13.80 -9.68 13.90
C LEU A 192 -14.52 -9.32 12.60
N GLU A 193 -13.79 -8.87 11.58
CA GLU A 193 -14.33 -8.61 10.24
C GLU A 193 -15.02 -9.85 9.66
N TYR A 194 -14.39 -11.01 9.79
CA TYR A 194 -14.99 -12.27 9.34
C TYR A 194 -16.29 -12.60 10.09
N ASN A 195 -16.33 -12.39 11.42
CA ASN A 195 -17.54 -12.59 12.20
C ASN A 195 -18.65 -11.60 11.82
N ASN A 196 -18.29 -10.35 11.53
CA ASN A 196 -19.22 -9.34 11.03
C ASN A 196 -19.80 -9.75 9.67
N GLN A 197 -18.96 -10.19 8.73
CA GLN A 197 -19.42 -10.68 7.42
C GLN A 197 -20.38 -11.87 7.53
N LYS A 198 -20.18 -12.76 8.52
CA LYS A 198 -21.11 -13.88 8.76
C LYS A 198 -22.49 -13.42 9.23
N VAL A 199 -22.56 -12.48 10.19
CA VAL A 199 -23.85 -11.99 10.69
C VAL A 199 -24.57 -11.12 9.66
N GLU A 200 -23.83 -10.34 8.86
CA GLU A 200 -24.35 -9.64 7.67
C GLU A 200 -24.93 -10.62 6.65
N ALA A 201 -24.21 -11.71 6.36
CA ALA A 201 -24.69 -12.72 5.42
C ALA A 201 -25.98 -13.39 5.91
N ALA A 202 -26.11 -13.66 7.21
CA ALA A 202 -27.33 -14.21 7.80
C ALA A 202 -28.52 -13.24 7.69
N PHE A 203 -28.29 -11.96 8.02
CA PHE A 203 -29.30 -10.91 7.86
C PHE A 203 -29.74 -10.74 6.40
N ARG A 204 -28.79 -10.66 5.47
CA ARG A 204 -29.08 -10.59 4.03
C ARG A 204 -29.84 -11.82 3.53
N LYS A 205 -29.49 -13.01 4.01
CA LYS A 205 -30.16 -14.25 3.62
C LYS A 205 -31.64 -14.25 4.01
N GLU A 206 -31.97 -13.77 5.21
CA GLU A 206 -33.36 -13.61 5.65
C GLU A 206 -34.14 -12.65 4.75
N LEU A 207 -33.52 -11.53 4.36
CA LEU A 207 -34.14 -10.57 3.44
C LEU A 207 -34.38 -11.16 2.05
N VAL A 208 -33.41 -11.91 1.50
CA VAL A 208 -33.54 -12.57 0.20
C VAL A 208 -34.69 -13.59 0.23
N TYR A 209 -34.82 -14.39 1.29
CA TYR A 209 -35.96 -15.30 1.40
C TYR A 209 -37.30 -14.57 1.52
N ALA A 210 -37.30 -13.39 2.13
CA ALA A 210 -38.48 -12.53 2.19
C ALA A 210 -38.82 -11.88 0.83
N GLU A 211 -37.93 -11.87 -0.15
CA GLU A 211 -38.28 -11.44 -1.52
C GLU A 211 -39.24 -12.43 -2.17
N ASP A 212 -39.00 -13.73 -1.95
CA ASP A 212 -39.82 -14.82 -2.50
C ASP A 212 -41.05 -15.15 -1.64
N ASP A 213 -40.94 -15.09 -0.30
CA ASP A 213 -42.04 -15.43 0.62
C ASP A 213 -42.04 -14.54 1.89
N LYS A 214 -42.79 -13.44 1.82
CA LYS A 214 -42.98 -12.47 2.91
C LYS A 214 -43.85 -12.97 4.07
N ILE A 215 -44.53 -14.10 3.90
CA ILE A 215 -45.42 -14.65 4.95
C ILE A 215 -44.59 -15.46 5.94
N ASN A 216 -43.64 -16.25 5.43
CA ASN A 216 -42.80 -17.11 6.26
C ASN A 216 -41.46 -16.47 6.65
N TYR A 217 -40.92 -15.56 5.82
CA TYR A 217 -39.63 -14.88 6.05
C TYR A 217 -39.79 -13.37 6.22
N GLY A 218 -38.73 -12.72 6.71
CA GLY A 218 -38.68 -11.26 6.88
C GLY A 218 -39.55 -10.76 8.02
N LYS A 219 -39.92 -11.64 8.96
CA LYS A 219 -40.67 -11.25 10.16
C LYS A 219 -39.87 -10.21 10.94
N THR A 220 -40.54 -9.15 11.36
CA THR A 220 -39.91 -8.04 12.09
C THR A 220 -39.12 -8.53 13.31
N GLU A 221 -39.64 -9.51 14.05
CA GLU A 221 -38.98 -10.09 15.22
C GLU A 221 -37.63 -10.75 14.86
N THR A 222 -37.60 -11.58 13.82
CA THR A 222 -36.39 -12.25 13.33
C THR A 222 -35.37 -11.25 12.79
N LEU A 223 -35.81 -10.26 12.02
CA LEU A 223 -34.93 -9.21 11.51
C LEU A 223 -34.34 -8.37 12.65
N VAL A 224 -35.13 -8.05 13.68
CA VAL A 224 -34.65 -7.33 14.87
C VAL A 224 -33.62 -8.17 15.63
N GLU A 225 -33.85 -9.46 15.83
CA GLU A 225 -32.89 -10.35 16.49
C GLU A 225 -31.55 -10.43 15.74
N LEU A 226 -31.60 -10.65 14.42
CA LEU A 226 -30.41 -10.67 13.56
C LEU A 226 -29.68 -9.33 13.60
N PHE A 227 -30.43 -8.22 13.59
CA PHE A 227 -29.85 -6.87 13.68
C PHE A 227 -29.24 -6.57 15.05
N ILE A 228 -29.79 -7.10 16.14
CA ILE A 228 -29.16 -7.02 17.47
C ILE A 228 -27.82 -7.78 17.44
N GLY A 229 -27.77 -8.95 16.81
CA GLY A 229 -26.53 -9.69 16.56
C GLY A 229 -25.49 -8.88 15.78
N LEU A 230 -25.92 -8.18 14.73
CA LEU A 230 -25.10 -7.22 13.98
C LEU A 230 -24.54 -6.13 14.90
N LYS A 231 -25.39 -5.47 15.69
CA LYS A 231 -24.96 -4.39 16.61
C LYS A 231 -23.88 -4.84 17.59
N PHE A 232 -24.01 -6.03 18.18
CA PHE A 232 -23.00 -6.54 19.11
C PHE A 232 -21.64 -6.79 18.43
N ASN A 233 -21.67 -7.36 17.23
CA ASN A 233 -20.46 -7.66 16.46
C ASN A 233 -19.79 -6.37 15.95
N TYR A 234 -20.55 -5.43 15.41
CA TYR A 234 -20.06 -4.11 15.01
C TYR A 234 -19.49 -3.32 16.18
N ASN A 235 -20.15 -3.27 17.34
CA ASN A 235 -19.62 -2.56 18.50
C ASN A 235 -18.26 -3.13 18.94
N ARG A 236 -18.09 -4.46 18.90
CA ARG A 236 -16.80 -5.10 19.19
C ARG A 236 -15.75 -4.73 18.15
N LEU A 237 -16.10 -4.77 16.86
CA LEU A 237 -15.21 -4.37 15.77
C LEU A 237 -14.79 -2.89 15.89
N PHE A 238 -15.73 -1.98 16.13
CA PHE A 238 -15.49 -0.55 16.30
C PHE A 238 -14.58 -0.25 17.49
N LEU A 239 -14.74 -0.95 18.61
CA LEU A 239 -13.83 -0.80 19.74
C LEU A 239 -12.39 -1.22 19.36
N HIS A 240 -12.24 -2.26 18.54
CA HIS A 240 -10.91 -2.71 18.10
C HIS A 240 -10.28 -1.76 17.08
N TYR A 241 -11.07 -1.17 16.18
CA TYR A 241 -10.59 -0.08 15.34
C TYR A 241 -10.22 1.15 16.17
N GLY A 242 -11.03 1.52 17.17
CA GLY A 242 -10.79 2.72 17.98
C GLY A 242 -9.39 2.76 18.61
N TYR A 243 -8.95 1.70 19.30
CA TYR A 243 -7.60 1.68 19.87
C TYR A 243 -6.51 1.45 18.81
N PHE A 244 -6.81 0.74 17.72
CA PHE A 244 -5.87 0.55 16.62
C PHE A 244 -5.58 1.88 15.91
N ASP A 245 -6.61 2.68 15.66
CA ASP A 245 -6.51 4.01 15.06
C ASP A 245 -5.78 4.98 15.99
N ILE A 246 -6.01 4.91 17.31
CA ILE A 246 -5.21 5.68 18.29
C ILE A 246 -3.73 5.34 18.14
N TRP A 247 -3.38 4.05 18.10
CA TRP A 247 -2.00 3.61 17.94
C TRP A 247 -1.38 4.08 16.61
N VAL A 248 -2.06 3.85 15.48
CA VAL A 248 -1.56 4.24 14.16
C VAL A 248 -1.37 5.75 14.07
N ASN A 249 -2.36 6.54 14.50
CA ASN A 249 -2.25 8.00 14.48
C ASN A 249 -1.14 8.51 15.41
N PHE A 250 -0.99 7.93 16.60
CA PHE A 250 0.10 8.26 17.51
C PHE A 250 1.47 7.95 16.88
N PHE A 251 1.62 6.77 16.28
CA PHE A 251 2.86 6.34 15.64
C PHE A 251 3.23 7.25 14.45
N GLU A 252 2.26 7.64 13.62
CA GLU A 252 2.47 8.59 12.53
C GLU A 252 3.00 9.93 13.04
N GLN A 253 2.43 10.47 14.11
CA GLN A 253 2.90 11.74 14.71
C GLN A 253 4.28 11.61 15.36
N LEU A 254 4.55 10.49 16.05
CA LEU A 254 5.85 10.20 16.61
C LEU A 254 6.93 10.19 15.52
N MET A 255 6.62 9.61 14.36
CA MET A 255 7.57 9.50 13.26
C MET A 255 7.90 10.83 12.58
N ILE A 256 7.00 11.81 12.64
CA ILE A 256 7.30 13.17 12.16
C ILE A 256 8.39 13.82 13.03
N ILE A 257 8.39 13.59 14.35
CA ILE A 257 9.32 14.28 15.27
C ILE A 257 10.66 13.57 15.46
N VAL A 258 10.73 12.24 15.27
CA VAL A 258 11.96 11.44 15.47
C VAL A 258 13.19 12.02 14.74
N PRO A 259 13.14 12.40 13.45
CA PRO A 259 14.28 13.01 12.76
C PRO A 259 14.77 14.29 13.41
N TYR A 260 13.85 15.12 13.92
CA TYR A 260 14.17 16.38 14.59
C TYR A 260 14.81 16.18 15.95
N LEU A 261 14.41 15.14 16.70
CA LEU A 261 15.05 14.80 17.97
C LEU A 261 16.51 14.36 17.77
N ILE A 262 16.81 13.70 16.66
CA ILE A 262 18.13 13.15 16.37
C ILE A 262 19.06 14.20 15.75
N MET A 263 18.58 14.92 14.74
CA MET A 263 19.37 15.86 13.95
C MET A 263 19.29 17.30 14.47
N GLY A 264 18.27 17.62 15.27
CA GLY A 264 18.06 18.95 15.84
C GLY A 264 19.28 19.52 16.57
N PRO A 265 19.94 18.77 17.48
CA PRO A 265 21.16 19.23 18.13
C PRO A 265 22.24 19.69 17.14
N GLY A 266 22.47 18.91 16.07
CA GLY A 266 23.45 19.25 15.03
C GLY A 266 23.13 20.56 14.29
N LEU A 267 21.85 20.94 14.17
CA LEU A 267 21.46 22.22 13.59
C LEU A 267 21.86 23.38 14.50
N PHE A 268 21.66 23.24 15.82
CA PHE A 268 21.98 24.28 16.81
C PHE A 268 23.49 24.38 17.10
N THR A 269 24.26 23.32 16.90
CA THR A 269 25.74 23.36 16.96
C THR A 269 26.39 23.83 15.66
N GLY A 270 25.60 23.98 14.58
CA GLY A 270 26.09 24.38 13.27
C GLY A 270 26.77 23.26 12.48
N LEU A 271 26.71 22.01 12.96
CA LEU A 271 27.23 20.83 12.26
C LEU A 271 26.47 20.55 10.96
N ILE A 272 25.16 20.80 10.95
CA ILE A 272 24.29 20.64 9.78
C ILE A 272 23.50 21.91 9.50
N THR A 273 22.98 22.00 8.27
CA THR A 273 22.03 23.05 7.88
C THR A 273 20.59 22.59 8.02
N LEU A 274 19.65 23.53 7.94
CA LEU A 274 18.20 23.25 7.92
C LEU A 274 17.82 22.36 6.74
N GLY A 275 18.45 22.54 5.59
CA GLY A 275 18.25 21.67 4.42
C GLY A 275 18.58 20.21 4.71
N VAL A 276 19.70 19.93 5.38
CA VAL A 276 20.07 18.57 5.78
C VAL A 276 19.03 17.99 6.75
N LEU A 277 18.56 18.78 7.71
CA LEU A 277 17.52 18.36 8.66
C LEU A 277 16.22 17.95 7.92
N VAL A 278 15.78 18.76 6.95
CA VAL A 278 14.57 18.45 6.16
C VAL A 278 14.78 17.22 5.25
N GLN A 279 15.96 17.08 4.65
CA GLN A 279 16.31 15.89 3.87
C GLN A 279 16.24 14.61 4.70
N VAL A 280 16.80 14.64 5.91
CA VAL A 280 16.71 13.49 6.83
C VAL A 280 15.25 13.23 7.20
N SER A 281 14.47 14.27 7.52
CA SER A 281 13.04 14.13 7.84
C SER A 281 12.23 13.46 6.72
N ASN A 282 12.44 13.89 5.48
CA ASN A 282 11.78 13.29 4.33
C ASN A 282 12.24 11.85 4.08
N ALA A 283 13.54 11.59 4.15
CA ALA A 283 14.11 10.26 3.97
C ALA A 283 13.61 9.25 5.03
N PHE A 284 13.50 9.66 6.30
CA PHE A 284 12.87 8.86 7.36
C PHE A 284 11.41 8.52 7.02
N SER A 285 10.65 9.51 6.55
CA SER A 285 9.26 9.30 6.15
C SER A 285 9.16 8.26 5.02
N LYS A 286 10.07 8.31 4.04
CA LYS A 286 10.12 7.32 2.93
C LYS A 286 10.45 5.91 3.39
N VAL A 287 11.37 5.75 4.33
CA VAL A 287 11.69 4.46 4.95
C VAL A 287 10.47 3.91 5.70
N ARG A 288 9.86 4.74 6.54
CA ARG A 288 8.66 4.36 7.30
C ARG A 288 7.50 3.94 6.41
N GLU A 289 7.14 4.77 5.43
CA GLU A 289 6.07 4.49 4.46
C GLU A 289 6.26 3.11 3.80
N SER A 290 7.51 2.75 3.49
CA SER A 290 7.84 1.47 2.85
C SER A 290 7.54 0.25 3.75
N PHE A 291 7.64 0.38 5.08
CA PHE A 291 7.26 -0.68 6.03
C PHE A 291 5.75 -0.71 6.32
N SER A 292 5.06 0.43 6.21
CA SER A 292 3.63 0.54 6.51
C SER A 292 2.70 -0.10 5.45
N ILE A 293 3.22 -0.46 4.27
CA ILE A 293 2.41 -0.97 3.15
C ILE A 293 1.58 -2.20 3.52
N PHE A 294 2.15 -3.14 4.28
CA PHE A 294 1.44 -4.38 4.63
C PHE A 294 0.25 -4.14 5.57
N ILE A 295 0.42 -3.23 6.53
CA ILE A 295 -0.64 -2.86 7.47
C ILE A 295 -1.73 -2.09 6.72
N ALA A 296 -1.33 -1.10 5.91
CA ALA A 296 -2.25 -0.28 5.13
C ALA A 296 -3.10 -1.10 4.14
N ASN A 297 -2.57 -2.23 3.65
CA ASN A 297 -3.25 -3.11 2.71
C ASN A 297 -3.81 -4.39 3.34
N TRP A 298 -3.97 -4.46 4.66
CA TRP A 298 -4.36 -5.71 5.35
C TRP A 298 -5.68 -6.31 4.85
N THR A 299 -6.73 -5.48 4.71
CA THR A 299 -8.05 -5.89 4.21
C THR A 299 -7.95 -6.38 2.76
N THR A 300 -7.23 -5.64 1.92
CA THR A 300 -6.95 -5.98 0.52
C THR A 300 -6.19 -7.31 0.38
N ILE A 301 -5.20 -7.58 1.24
CA ILE A 301 -4.46 -8.85 1.27
C ILE A 301 -5.40 -10.01 1.67
N THR A 302 -6.28 -9.77 2.65
CA THR A 302 -7.26 -10.78 3.08
C THR A 302 -8.26 -11.10 1.97
N GLU A 303 -8.75 -10.08 1.27
CA GLU A 303 -9.60 -10.22 0.09
C GLU A 303 -8.89 -11.04 -1.00
N LEU A 304 -7.63 -10.71 -1.31
CA LEU A 304 -6.83 -11.45 -2.28
C LEU A 304 -6.70 -12.93 -1.92
N ARG A 305 -6.45 -13.26 -0.64
CA ARG A 305 -6.36 -14.65 -0.16
C ARG A 305 -7.69 -15.39 -0.34
N SER A 306 -8.81 -14.72 -0.04
CA SER A 306 -10.14 -15.29 -0.20
C SER A 306 -10.45 -15.58 -1.68
N ILE A 307 -10.20 -14.61 -2.56
CA ILE A 307 -10.37 -14.78 -4.01
C ILE A 307 -9.46 -15.89 -4.53
N HIS A 308 -8.19 -15.93 -4.10
CA HIS A 308 -7.25 -16.96 -4.51
C HIS A 308 -7.74 -18.37 -4.16
N LYS A 309 -8.29 -18.55 -2.95
CA LYS A 309 -8.87 -19.84 -2.54
C LYS A 309 -10.03 -20.24 -3.45
N ARG A 310 -10.97 -19.33 -3.70
CA ARG A 310 -12.14 -19.57 -4.55
C ARG A 310 -11.77 -19.86 -6.01
N LEU A 311 -10.78 -19.16 -6.54
CA LEU A 311 -10.27 -19.42 -7.89
C LEU A 311 -9.52 -20.75 -7.98
N ARG A 312 -8.79 -21.18 -6.94
CA ARG A 312 -8.18 -22.52 -6.90
C ARG A 312 -9.20 -23.64 -6.86
N GLU A 313 -10.25 -23.48 -6.04
CA GLU A 313 -11.36 -24.43 -5.98
C GLU A 313 -12.03 -24.54 -7.36
N PHE A 314 -12.28 -23.40 -8.01
CA PHE A 314 -12.81 -23.37 -9.38
C PHE A 314 -11.87 -24.04 -10.40
N GLU A 315 -10.56 -23.76 -10.36
CA GLU A 315 -9.56 -24.42 -11.21
C GLU A 315 -9.57 -25.95 -11.04
N SER A 316 -9.71 -26.44 -9.81
CA SER A 316 -9.81 -27.87 -9.52
C SER A 316 -11.06 -28.49 -10.14
N ASN A 317 -12.22 -27.82 -10.01
CA ASN A 317 -13.49 -28.33 -10.53
C ASN A 317 -13.53 -28.38 -12.07
N ILE A 318 -12.76 -27.52 -12.75
CA ILE A 318 -12.70 -27.50 -14.23
C ILE A 318 -11.48 -28.25 -14.81
N GLY A 319 -10.67 -28.92 -13.98
CA GLY A 319 -9.48 -29.64 -14.42
C GLY A 319 -8.41 -28.75 -15.08
N TYR A 320 -8.16 -27.58 -14.50
CA TYR A 320 -7.28 -26.53 -15.05
C TYR A 320 -5.77 -26.74 -14.81
#